data_AF-A0A7C0W0D2-F1
#
_entry.id   AF-A0A7C0W0D2-F1
#
_cell.length_a   1.000
_cell.length_b   1.000
_cell.length_c   1.000
_cell.angle_alpha   90.00
_cell.angle_beta   90.00
_cell.angle_gamma   90.00
#
_symmetry.space_group_name_H-M   'P 1'
#
loop_
_entity.id
_entity.type
_entity.pdbx_description
1 polymer ?
#
loop_
_entity_poly.entity_id
_entity_poly.type
_entity_poly.pdbx_seq_one_letter_code
_entity_poly.pdbx_strand_id
1 'polypeptide(L)' 'MMEKTKLRVELRNDKGKEANKKFRREGIVPAVLYSPHNKSNLLLKVDSGNLLKVVSTKRHGIIGLEIEDGEKKSDRLA' A
#
# COMPACT_ATOMS: atom_id res chain seq x y z
N MET A 1 -3.09 -12.26 21.69
CA MET A 1 -3.94 -11.49 20.74
C MET A 1 -3.12 -11.24 19.49
N MET A 2 -3.59 -11.61 18.29
CA MET A 2 -2.86 -11.29 17.06
C MET A 2 -3.01 -9.79 16.78
N GLU A 3 -1.96 -9.02 17.04
CA GLU A 3 -1.87 -7.65 16.55
C GLU A 3 -1.85 -7.69 15.02
N LYS A 4 -2.95 -7.25 14.40
CA LYS A 4 -3.02 -7.04 12.96
C LYS A 4 -2.15 -5.82 12.66
N THR A 5 -0.98 -6.05 12.09
CA THR A 5 -0.12 -4.97 11.62
C THR A 5 -0.89 -4.21 10.54
N LYS A 6 -1.18 -2.94 10.82
CA LYS A 6 -1.88 -2.06 9.90
C LYS A 6 -0.88 -1.23 9.12
N LEU A 7 -1.02 -1.22 7.79
CA LEU A 7 -0.23 -0.43 6.88
C LEU A 7 -1.13 0.60 6.19
N ARG A 8 -0.84 1.87 6.40
CA ARG A 8 -1.53 2.98 5.72
C ARG A 8 -0.98 3.12 4.32
N VAL A 9 -1.90 3.20 3.36
CA VAL A 9 -1.59 3.33 1.94
C VAL A 9 -2.55 4.32 1.30
N GLU A 10 -2.08 5.04 0.30
CA GLU A 10 -2.90 6.01 -0.43
C GLU A 10 -3.13 5.51 -1.85
N LEU A 11 -4.27 5.86 -2.46
CA LEU A 11 -4.47 5.57 -3.88
C LEU A 11 -3.62 6.51 -4.76
N ARG A 12 -3.19 6.00 -5.92
CA ARG A 12 -2.54 6.82 -6.95
C ARG A 12 -3.27 6.80 -8.27
N ASN A 13 -3.45 8.00 -8.80
CA ASN A 13 -3.87 8.20 -10.18
C ASN A 13 -2.67 8.32 -11.13
N ASP A 14 -1.52 8.79 -10.64
CA ASP A 14 -0.34 8.96 -11.49
C ASP A 14 0.33 7.63 -11.83
N LYS A 15 0.56 7.44 -13.14
CA LYS A 15 1.20 6.25 -13.73
C LYS A 15 2.34 6.69 -14.65
N GLY A 16 3.34 5.83 -14.82
CA GLY A 16 4.45 6.06 -15.74
C GLY A 16 5.81 6.17 -15.05
N LYS A 17 6.85 6.24 -15.88
CA LYS A 17 8.26 6.23 -15.45
C LYS A 17 8.62 7.41 -14.57
N GLU A 18 8.24 8.62 -14.99
CA GLU A 18 8.56 9.86 -14.28
C GLU A 18 7.83 9.96 -12.94
N ALA A 19 6.53 9.64 -12.90
CA ALA A 19 5.76 9.60 -11.65
C ALA A 19 6.37 8.62 -10.64
N ASN A 20 6.69 7.40 -11.08
CA ASN A 20 7.34 6.41 -10.20
C ASN A 20 8.74 6.85 -9.74
N LYS A 21 9.47 7.63 -10.55
CA LYS A 21 10.78 8.17 -10.16
C LYS A 21 10.63 9.25 -9.09
N LYS A 22 9.62 10.12 -9.22
CA LYS A 22 9.26 11.13 -8.22
C LYS A 22 8.87 10.47 -6.90
N PHE A 23 7.98 9.48 -6.93
CA PHE A 23 7.57 8.75 -5.72
C PHE A 23 8.75 8.14 -4.96
N ARG A 24 9.66 7.46 -5.66
CA ARG A 24 10.84 6.89 -5.00
C ARG A 24 11.76 7.95 -4.38
N ARG A 25 11.88 9.13 -4.99
CA ARG A 25 12.65 10.26 -4.43
C ARG A 25 11.99 10.83 -3.17
N GLU A 26 10.67 10.77 -3.10
CA GLU A 26 9.86 11.23 -1.96
C GLU A 26 9.71 10.16 -0.86
N GLY A 27 10.40 9.03 -0.97
CA GLY A 27 10.29 7.93 0.01
C GLY A 27 9.01 7.10 -0.14
N ILE A 28 8.31 7.22 -1.26
CA ILE A 28 7.08 6.49 -1.56
C ILE A 28 7.39 5.31 -2.50
N VAL A 29 6.93 4.13 -2.10
CA VAL A 29 6.97 2.90 -2.89
C VAL A 29 5.67 2.76 -3.68
N PRO A 30 5.71 2.77 -5.03
CA PRO A 30 4.53 2.48 -5.83
C PRO A 30 4.20 0.98 -5.73
N ALA A 31 3.00 0.68 -5.23
CA ALA A 31 2.48 -0.68 -5.10
C ALA A 31 1.21 -0.89 -5.94
N VAL A 32 0.83 -2.16 -6.09
CA VAL A 32 -0.39 -2.58 -6.79
C VAL A 32 -1.06 -3.66 -5.95
N LEU A 33 -2.31 -3.42 -5.55
CA LEU A 33 -3.17 -4.40 -4.91
C LEU A 33 -4.08 -5.00 -5.99
N TYR A 34 -3.91 -6.29 -6.22
CA TYR A 34 -4.75 -7.09 -7.11
C TYR A 34 -5.47 -8.17 -6.30
N SER A 35 -6.62 -8.61 -6.76
CA SER A 35 -7.35 -9.69 -6.10
C SER A 35 -7.94 -10.63 -7.16
N PRO A 36 -7.82 -11.95 -7.00
CA PRO A 36 -8.34 -12.90 -7.99
C PRO A 36 -9.86 -12.80 -8.18
N HIS A 37 -10.58 -12.43 -7.12
CA HIS A 37 -12.04 -12.24 -7.15
C HIS A 37 -12.48 -10.84 -7.60
N ASN A 38 -11.56 -9.88 -7.75
CA ASN A 38 -11.89 -8.48 -8.02
C ASN A 38 -11.11 -7.99 -9.25
N LYS A 39 -11.82 -7.69 -10.35
CA LYS A 39 -11.20 -7.29 -11.63
C LYS A 39 -10.42 -5.97 -11.59
N SER A 40 -10.54 -5.17 -10.54
CA SER A 40 -9.92 -3.85 -10.46
C SER A 40 -8.60 -3.88 -9.69
N ASN A 41 -7.50 -3.63 -10.41
CA ASN A 41 -6.19 -3.40 -9.82
C ASN A 41 -6.15 -2.02 -9.18
N LEU A 42 -5.98 -1.97 -7.86
CA LEU A 42 -5.79 -0.72 -7.13
C LEU A 42 -4.31 -0.35 -7.13
N LEU A 43 -4.01 0.84 -7.60
CA LEU A 43 -2.66 1.37 -7.55
C LEU A 43 -2.49 2.12 -6.24
N LEU A 44 -1.46 1.75 -5.48
CA LEU A 44 -1.21 2.27 -4.16
C LEU A 44 0.12 3.02 -4.09
N LYS A 45 0.19 3.99 -3.20
CA LYS A 45 1.38 4.64 -2.66
C LYS A 45 1.59 4.12 -1.26
N VAL A 46 2.77 3.61 -0.99
CA VAL A 46 3.13 3.06 0.31
C VAL A 46 4.34 3.83 0.81
N ASP A 47 4.28 4.35 2.04
CA ASP A 47 5.46 4.94 2.66
C ASP A 47 6.54 3.87 2.88
N SER A 48 7.76 4.13 2.39
CA SER A 48 8.87 3.17 2.47
C SER A 48 9.30 2.89 3.90
N GLY A 49 9.26 3.89 4.79
CA GLY A 49 9.62 3.74 6.20
C GLY A 49 8.64 2.84 6.95
N ASN A 50 7.34 3.02 6.70
CA ASN A 50 6.30 2.17 7.27
C ASN A 50 6.36 0.75 6.71
N LEU A 51 6.53 0.59 5.39
CA LEU A 51 6.67 -0.73 4.78
C LEU A 51 7.87 -1.50 5.34
N LEU A 52 9.01 -0.84 5.52
CA LEU A 52 10.22 -1.47 6.05
C LEU A 52 10.01 -2.00 7.46
N LYS A 53 9.29 -1.26 8.32
CA LYS A 53 8.93 -1.71 9.69
C LYS A 53 8.05 -2.96 9.69
N VAL A 54 7.10 -3.04 8.74
CA VAL A 54 6.21 -4.19 8.62
C VAL A 54 6.99 -5.42 8.15
N VAL A 55 7.78 -5.27 7.08
CA VAL A 55 8.55 -6.37 6.47
C VAL A 55 9.68 -6.85 7.37
N SER A 56 10.30 -5.95 8.15
CA SER A 56 11.34 -6.32 9.11
C SER A 56 10.78 -7.15 10.28
N THR A 57 9.53 -6.91 10.66
CA THR A 57 8.86 -7.61 11.77
C THR A 57 8.35 -8.98 11.36
N LYS A 58 7.75 -9.11 10.16
CA LYS A 58 7.21 -10.37 9.63
C LYS A 58 7.48 -10.49 8.14
N ARG A 59 8.10 -11.59 7.72
CA ARG A 59 8.31 -11.89 6.29
C ARG A 59 7.05 -12.45 5.63
N HIS A 60 6.25 -13.21 6.36
CA HIS A 60 5.03 -13.86 5.86
C HIS A 60 3.92 -13.71 6.90
N GLY A 61 2.80 -13.09 6.52
CA GLY A 61 1.68 -12.85 7.40
C GLY A 61 0.63 -11.98 6.73
N ILE A 62 -0.60 -12.05 7.23
CA ILE A 62 -1.71 -11.21 6.78
C ILE A 62 -1.54 -9.84 7.45
N ILE A 63 -1.64 -8.78 6.65
CA ILE A 63 -1.61 -7.40 7.12
C ILE A 63 -2.93 -6.69 6.84
N GLY A 64 -3.30 -5.76 7.71
CA GLY A 64 -4.40 -4.85 7.42
C GLY A 64 -3.90 -3.70 6.55
N LEU A 65 -4.54 -3.44 5.42
CA LEU A 65 -4.33 -2.25 4.62
C LEU A 65 -5.41 -1.21 4.94
N GLU A 66 -5.01 -0.06 5.44
CA GLU A 66 -5.86 1.13 5.56
C GLU A 66 -5.67 1.95 4.28
N ILE A 67 -6.63 1.87 3.35
CA ILE A 67 -6.57 2.60 2.09
C ILE A 67 -7.26 3.96 2.29
N GLU A 68 -6.49 5.04 2.20
CA GLU A 68 -7.01 6.40 2.12
C GLU A 68 -7.22 6.76 0.63
N ASP A 69 -8.48 6.68 0.19
CA ASP A 69 -8.94 7.40 -0.98
C ASP A 69 -9.33 8.79 -0.51
N GLY A 70 -8.93 9.87 -1.19
CA GLY A 70 -9.08 11.26 -0.72
C GLY A 70 -10.49 11.69 -0.29
N GLU A 71 -11.51 10.85 -0.52
CA GLU A 71 -12.88 11.02 -0.05
C GLU A 71 -13.46 9.83 0.75
N LYS A 72 -12.82 8.65 0.79
CA LYS A 72 -13.32 7.44 1.46
C LYS A 72 -12.21 6.57 2.06
N LYS A 73 -12.22 6.42 3.39
CA LYS A 73 -11.40 5.42 4.10
C LYS A 73 -12.01 4.03 3.89
N SER A 74 -11.24 3.09 3.35
CA SER A 74 -11.65 1.69 3.20
C SER A 74 -10.63 0.76 3.85
N ASP A 75 -11.05 0.02 4.86
CA ASP A 75 -10.25 -1.05 5.46
C ASP A 75 -10.31 -2.31 4.59
N ARG A 76 -9.15 -2.81 4.15
CA ARG A 76 -9.04 -4.09 3.44
C ARG A 76 -7.98 -4.99 4.07
N LEU A 77 -8.21 -6.29 4.06
CA LEU A 77 -7.24 -7.30 4.51
C LEU A 77 -6.48 -7.82 3.28
N ALA A 78 -5.15 -7.92 3.36
CA ALA A 78 -4.29 -8.44 2.29
C ALA A 78 -3.16 -9.31 2.85
#